data_AF-A0A931BSX3-F1
#
_entry.id   AF-A0A931BSX3-F1
#
_cell.length_a   1.000
_cell.length_b   1.000
_cell.length_c   1.000
_cell.angle_alpha   90.00
_cell.angle_beta   90.00
_cell.angle_gamma   90.00
#
_symmetry.space_group_name_H-M   'P 1'
#
loop_
_entity.id
_entity.type
_entity.pdbx_description
1 polymer ?
#
loop_
_entity_poly.entity_id
_entity_poly.type
_entity_poly.pdbx_seq_one_letter_code
_entity_poly.pdbx_strand_id
1 'polypeptide(L)'
;MNAARIGRERLEQAFVDTGEAGVPNACGTCPARGPCADAFGATEEGYSLYPFTESALNTMALRTNPEAATRFNPRTFQKYVLRPVLVDEASALAAGEFPTAALLNRMGGSNFRPDERARLMDKAGPRFDRYLSLFQLWSDGRLENPPEGVMPAFGLEPLAGLDVRPPPPPPGPDPLPPQPTPRDPVSVQLAVWVEGGDMDQSLAQRLRQALFPIIERAIDWDTLGLVPTSFAGATATTARPFRNASIAFARQVTTGGAVPPIRLELPFQQDDQGFTKAAFALETLLKIEKSGWSAGGGIAGLAALSELVEVCAADVVRQVQGLRGNTKKWDPIAGVVELLLVGSALGGALIPTQAQTDEGLLESLFKDVPQESPSTTTELRSVYASLRQKRSALQDLLRAHISVTKGGRAGRFINPVVPLAAARLLRRRNWKLDRHPEALPDPYKVVGDLYEAVQGKLHAALLMERDERTRWLDEVEQGLGFEPTRQSVLEGVRRALDAAALGGLPGPRAPLEAARDEFANVHFVAALEAARRIRDADPPEGELPSFARAHRNAIEATQNLIRRWADFLAMAEAEVRARRADSASVEVERETTRLNAVLGALVQDLSELEPGGTSRDAA
;
A
#
# COMPACT_ATOMS: atom_id res chain seq x y z
N MET A 1 -8.03 11.45 38.99
CA MET A 1 -7.32 11.74 40.26
C MET A 1 -7.72 10.78 41.36
N ASN A 2 -9.01 10.68 41.73
CA ASN A 2 -9.48 9.77 42.78
C ASN A 2 -9.04 8.31 42.57
N ALA A 3 -9.20 7.77 41.35
CA ALA A 3 -8.72 6.43 40.99
C ALA A 3 -7.20 6.22 41.23
N ALA A 4 -6.38 7.26 41.01
CA ALA A 4 -4.94 7.17 41.25
C ALA A 4 -4.60 7.10 42.74
N ARG A 5 -5.41 7.72 43.62
CA ARG A 5 -5.24 7.67 45.09
C ARG A 5 -5.62 6.32 45.67
N ILE A 6 -6.63 5.66 45.10
CA ILE A 6 -7.11 4.35 45.55
C ILE A 6 -6.12 3.25 45.15
N GLY A 7 -5.56 3.37 43.94
CA GLY A 7 -4.64 2.39 43.38
C GLY A 7 -5.37 1.21 42.73
N ARG A 8 -4.66 0.50 41.85
CA ARG A 8 -5.24 -0.57 41.02
C ARG A 8 -5.85 -1.70 41.85
N GLU A 9 -5.13 -2.22 42.83
CA GLU A 9 -5.55 -3.39 43.62
C GLU A 9 -6.88 -3.14 44.35
N ARG A 10 -7.04 -1.96 44.95
CA ARG A 10 -8.29 -1.58 45.63
C ARG A 10 -9.44 -1.31 44.68
N LEU A 11 -9.17 -0.84 43.45
CA LEU A 11 -10.19 -0.68 42.41
C LEU A 11 -10.68 -2.03 41.89
N GLU A 12 -9.75 -2.96 41.67
CA GLU A 12 -10.07 -4.33 41.27
C GLU A 12 -10.90 -5.04 42.36
N GLN A 13 -10.49 -4.90 43.62
CA GLN A 13 -11.26 -5.45 44.75
C GLN A 13 -12.66 -4.83 44.87
N ALA A 14 -12.78 -3.52 44.74
CA ALA A 14 -14.09 -2.84 44.81
C ALA A 14 -15.03 -3.28 43.67
N PHE A 15 -14.50 -3.52 42.47
CA PHE A 15 -15.27 -4.06 41.34
C PHE A 15 -15.76 -5.49 41.61
N VAL A 16 -14.92 -6.33 42.20
CA VAL A 16 -15.27 -7.70 42.61
C VAL A 16 -16.35 -7.70 43.69
N ASP A 17 -16.26 -6.80 44.68
CA ASP A 17 -17.15 -6.80 45.84
C ASP A 17 -18.55 -6.23 45.54
N THR A 18 -18.65 -5.26 44.63
CA THR A 18 -19.91 -4.53 44.38
C THR A 18 -20.58 -4.88 43.06
N GLY A 19 -19.87 -5.46 42.09
CA GLY A 19 -20.39 -5.77 40.75
C GLY A 19 -20.71 -4.54 39.89
N GLU A 20 -20.50 -3.32 40.40
CA GLU A 20 -20.73 -2.06 39.70
C GLU A 20 -19.41 -1.34 39.42
N ALA A 21 -19.38 -0.53 38.35
CA ALA A 21 -18.21 0.26 37.96
C ALA A 21 -18.01 1.54 38.82
N GLY A 22 -18.44 1.53 40.09
CA GLY A 22 -18.33 2.66 41.00
C GLY A 22 -16.91 2.80 41.56
N VAL A 23 -16.27 3.96 41.39
CA VAL A 23 -14.95 4.24 41.97
C VAL A 23 -15.14 4.75 43.40
N PRO A 24 -14.66 4.05 44.46
CA PRO A 24 -14.82 4.48 45.85
C PRO A 24 -14.25 5.89 46.09
N ASN A 25 -14.82 6.71 46.96
CA ASN A 25 -14.25 8.03 47.25
C ASN A 25 -13.13 7.94 48.30
N ALA A 26 -11.88 8.15 47.89
CA ALA A 26 -10.73 8.14 48.80
C ALA A 26 -10.78 9.24 49.88
N CYS A 27 -11.52 10.31 49.63
CA CYS A 27 -11.72 11.39 50.58
C CYS A 27 -12.77 11.08 51.65
N GLY A 28 -13.63 10.06 51.45
CA GLY A 28 -14.76 9.76 52.32
C GLY A 28 -14.38 9.46 53.77
N THR A 29 -13.23 8.80 53.97
CA THR A 29 -12.69 8.42 55.29
C THR A 29 -11.41 9.16 55.65
N CYS A 30 -11.05 10.21 54.90
CA CYS A 30 -9.79 10.93 55.09
C CYS A 30 -9.90 11.96 56.22
N PRO A 31 -9.06 11.90 57.29
CA PRO A 31 -9.08 12.87 58.38
C PRO A 31 -8.78 14.31 57.94
N ALA A 32 -8.03 14.47 56.84
CA ALA A 32 -7.66 15.76 56.29
C ALA A 32 -8.70 16.33 55.31
N ARG A 33 -9.87 15.71 55.14
CA ARG A 33 -10.86 16.09 54.12
C ARG A 33 -11.25 17.58 54.16
N GLY A 34 -11.52 18.12 55.35
CA GLY A 34 -11.88 19.53 55.53
C GLY A 34 -10.76 20.47 55.09
N PRO A 35 -9.59 20.46 55.78
CA PRO A 35 -8.46 21.30 55.42
C PRO A 35 -7.98 21.13 53.97
N CYS A 36 -8.04 19.92 53.40
CA CYS A 36 -7.69 19.68 51.99
C CYS A 36 -8.72 20.27 51.03
N ALA A 37 -10.02 20.21 51.33
CA ALA A 37 -11.05 20.82 50.50
C ALA A 37 -10.96 22.35 50.56
N ASP A 38 -10.67 22.92 51.73
CA ASP A 38 -10.53 24.37 51.91
C ASP A 38 -9.30 24.92 51.15
N ALA A 39 -8.16 24.22 51.21
CA ALA A 39 -6.92 24.68 50.58
C ALA A 39 -6.85 24.40 49.07
N PHE A 40 -7.36 23.24 48.61
CA PHE A 40 -7.17 22.77 47.23
C PHE A 40 -8.46 22.77 46.40
N GLY A 41 -9.61 22.92 47.04
CA GLY A 41 -10.92 22.74 46.40
C GLY A 41 -11.35 21.28 46.31
N ALA A 42 -12.62 21.10 45.94
CA ALA A 42 -13.24 19.80 45.70
C ALA A 42 -14.25 19.88 44.56
N THR A 43 -14.53 18.74 43.92
CA THR A 43 -15.61 18.62 42.93
C THR A 43 -16.98 18.66 43.60
N GLU A 44 -18.05 18.89 42.83
CA GLU A 44 -19.44 18.84 43.31
C GLU A 44 -19.78 17.49 43.97
N GLU A 45 -19.22 16.40 43.45
CA GLU A 45 -19.35 15.04 43.98
C GLU A 45 -18.48 14.78 45.24
N GLY A 46 -17.78 15.80 45.75
CA GLY A 46 -17.02 15.74 46.99
C GLY A 46 -15.62 15.12 46.89
N TYR A 47 -15.00 15.07 45.70
CA TYR A 47 -13.62 14.63 45.53
C TYR A 47 -12.67 15.82 45.66
N SER A 48 -11.76 15.80 46.65
CA SER A 48 -10.72 16.84 46.78
C SER A 48 -9.80 16.86 45.56
N LEU A 49 -9.28 18.03 45.18
CA LEU A 49 -8.35 18.21 44.06
C LEU A 49 -6.87 18.00 44.45
N TYR A 50 -6.53 17.82 45.73
CA TYR A 50 -5.14 17.67 46.21
C TYR A 50 -4.26 16.69 45.39
N PRO A 51 -3.02 17.05 45.00
CA PRO A 51 -2.27 18.25 45.36
C PRO A 51 -2.51 19.44 44.42
N PHE A 52 -3.59 19.45 43.64
CA PHE A 52 -3.88 20.53 42.71
C PHE A 52 -4.93 21.50 43.27
N THR A 53 -4.81 22.78 42.90
CA THR A 53 -5.93 23.73 42.92
C THR A 53 -6.55 23.80 41.52
N GLU A 54 -7.75 24.36 41.40
CA GLU A 54 -8.35 24.61 40.07
C GLU A 54 -7.44 25.47 39.19
N SER A 55 -6.84 26.53 39.75
CA SER A 55 -5.85 27.37 39.07
C SER A 55 -4.63 26.58 38.61
N ALA A 56 -4.13 25.66 39.43
CA ALA A 56 -2.98 24.82 39.08
C ALA A 56 -3.32 23.84 37.96
N LEU A 57 -4.50 23.21 37.98
CA LEU A 57 -4.93 22.32 36.89
C LEU A 57 -4.98 23.07 35.57
N ASN A 58 -5.55 24.29 35.56
CA ASN A 58 -5.60 25.13 34.36
C ASN A 58 -4.21 25.58 33.92
N THR A 59 -3.37 26.06 34.85
CA THR A 59 -2.00 26.51 34.55
C THR A 59 -1.18 25.38 33.91
N MET A 60 -1.21 24.19 34.52
CA MET A 60 -0.46 23.02 34.03
C MET A 60 -1.05 22.49 32.72
N ALA A 61 -2.37 22.52 32.54
CA ALA A 61 -3.01 22.14 31.28
C ALA A 61 -2.54 23.04 30.13
N LEU A 62 -2.59 24.36 30.32
CA LEU A 62 -2.19 25.33 29.30
C LEU A 62 -0.69 25.26 28.97
N ARG A 63 0.16 25.03 29.97
CA ARG A 63 1.61 24.88 29.77
C ARG A 63 1.99 23.60 29.01
N THR A 64 1.27 22.51 29.25
CA THR A 64 1.57 21.21 28.60
C THR A 64 0.84 21.02 27.28
N ASN A 65 -0.29 21.71 27.10
CA ASN A 65 -1.07 21.74 25.88
C ASN A 65 -1.79 23.10 25.74
N PRO A 66 -1.25 24.05 24.94
CA PRO A 66 -1.89 25.35 24.73
C PRO A 66 -3.33 25.28 24.22
N GLU A 67 -3.70 24.19 23.53
CA GLU A 67 -5.07 23.95 23.06
C GLU A 67 -6.07 23.61 24.19
N ALA A 68 -5.59 23.37 25.42
CA ALA A 68 -6.46 23.04 26.55
C ALA A 68 -7.45 24.17 26.91
N ALA A 69 -7.17 25.42 26.51
CA ALA A 69 -8.09 26.56 26.66
C ALA A 69 -9.39 26.40 25.85
N THR A 70 -9.31 25.72 24.69
CA THR A 70 -10.41 25.63 23.72
C THR A 70 -10.92 24.21 23.56
N ARG A 71 -10.08 23.20 23.80
CA ARG A 71 -10.44 21.79 23.71
C ARG A 71 -9.70 20.96 24.76
N PHE A 72 -10.45 20.46 25.73
CA PHE A 72 -9.92 19.53 26.72
C PHE A 72 -9.68 18.13 26.12
N ASN A 73 -8.42 17.67 26.12
CA ASN A 73 -8.06 16.30 25.73
C ASN A 73 -7.71 15.48 26.98
N PRO A 74 -8.59 14.55 27.43
CA PRO A 74 -8.37 13.79 28.65
C PRO A 74 -7.08 12.96 28.65
N ARG A 75 -6.68 12.40 27.50
CA ARG A 75 -5.48 11.55 27.39
C ARG A 75 -4.19 12.35 27.51
N THR A 76 -4.14 13.51 26.87
CA THR A 76 -3.02 14.46 26.97
C THR A 76 -2.91 14.97 28.41
N PHE A 77 -4.03 15.41 28.98
CA PHE A 77 -4.08 15.88 30.37
C PHE A 77 -3.63 14.81 31.37
N GLN A 78 -4.10 13.57 31.22
CA GLN A 78 -3.66 12.46 32.06
C GLN A 78 -2.15 12.20 31.94
N LYS A 79 -1.62 12.19 30.70
CA LYS A 79 -0.22 11.87 30.43
C LYS A 79 0.75 12.95 30.90
N TYR A 80 0.40 14.22 30.71
CA TYR A 80 1.33 15.34 30.90
C TYR A 80 1.08 16.16 32.17
N VAL A 81 -0.12 16.09 32.78
CA VAL A 81 -0.44 16.79 34.03
C VAL A 81 -0.60 15.80 35.18
N LEU A 82 -1.56 14.87 35.07
CA LEU A 82 -1.90 14.01 36.21
C LEU A 82 -0.80 13.01 36.56
N ARG A 83 -0.22 12.32 35.58
CA ARG A 83 0.81 11.31 35.83
C ARG A 83 2.10 11.90 36.41
N PRO A 84 2.68 13.00 35.86
CA PRO A 84 3.87 13.58 36.45
C PRO A 84 3.70 13.96 37.92
N VAL A 85 2.57 14.55 38.29
CA VAL A 85 2.35 14.99 39.68
C VAL A 85 1.94 13.86 40.61
N LEU A 86 1.00 12.98 40.20
CA LEU A 86 0.44 11.94 41.07
C LEU A 86 1.26 10.65 41.11
N VAL A 87 2.13 10.42 40.12
CA VAL A 87 2.92 9.18 40.01
C VAL A 87 4.40 9.49 40.09
N ASP A 88 4.91 10.38 39.22
CA ASP A 88 6.35 10.60 39.14
C ASP A 88 6.89 11.40 40.34
N GLU A 89 6.10 12.35 40.85
CA GLU A 89 6.44 13.18 42.02
C GLU A 89 5.87 12.65 43.34
N ALA A 90 5.27 11.45 43.36
CA ALA A 90 4.61 10.90 44.54
C ALA A 90 5.57 10.74 45.74
N SER A 91 6.82 10.33 45.49
CA SER A 91 7.85 10.20 46.52
C SER A 91 8.29 11.56 47.08
N ALA A 92 8.47 12.57 46.22
CA ALA A 92 8.81 13.94 46.63
C ALA A 92 7.68 14.59 47.44
N LEU A 93 6.41 14.29 47.08
CA LEU A 93 5.24 14.73 47.83
C LEU A 93 5.21 14.10 49.23
N ALA A 94 5.49 12.80 49.34
CA ALA A 94 5.55 12.10 50.63
C ALA A 94 6.73 12.56 51.50
N ALA A 95 7.86 12.93 50.90
CA ALA A 95 9.06 13.41 51.59
C ALA A 95 8.99 14.91 51.98
N GLY A 96 7.94 15.64 51.59
CA GLY A 96 7.83 17.09 51.83
C GLY A 96 8.82 17.93 51.01
N GLU A 97 9.31 17.38 49.90
CA GLU A 97 10.24 18.02 48.95
C GLU A 97 9.53 18.62 47.73
N PHE A 98 8.25 18.29 47.54
CA PHE A 98 7.38 18.81 46.49
C PHE A 98 7.02 20.30 46.70
N PRO A 99 6.84 21.12 45.64
CA PRO A 99 7.11 20.83 44.23
C PRO A 99 8.59 20.94 43.86
N THR A 100 9.06 20.08 42.97
CA THR A 100 10.47 20.00 42.55
C THR A 100 10.77 20.85 41.31
N ALA A 101 12.02 21.27 41.14
CA ALA A 101 12.47 21.99 39.93
C ALA A 101 12.34 21.13 38.65
N ALA A 102 12.48 19.80 38.78
CA ALA A 102 12.32 18.86 37.68
C ALA A 102 10.89 18.91 37.11
N LEU A 103 9.88 19.02 37.98
CA LEU A 103 8.49 19.19 37.59
C LEU A 103 8.30 20.48 36.78
N LEU A 104 8.81 21.61 37.26
CA LEU A 104 8.70 22.89 36.57
C LEU A 104 9.36 22.84 35.18
N ASN A 105 10.57 22.27 35.08
CA ASN A 105 11.28 22.13 33.81
C ASN A 105 10.51 21.27 32.81
N ARG A 106 9.85 20.20 33.27
CA ARG A 106 8.99 19.36 32.43
C ARG A 106 7.75 20.11 31.92
N MET A 107 7.30 21.15 32.64
CA MET A 107 6.16 22.00 32.30
C MET A 107 6.55 23.34 31.68
N GLY A 108 7.71 23.39 30.99
CA GLY A 108 8.13 24.56 30.20
C GLY A 108 9.03 25.55 30.94
N GLY A 109 9.40 25.27 32.19
CA GLY A 109 10.33 26.10 32.96
C GLY A 109 9.73 27.37 33.55
N SER A 110 10.60 28.26 34.01
CA SER A 110 10.23 29.54 34.64
C SER A 110 10.05 30.65 33.61
N ASN A 111 8.96 31.40 33.73
CA ASN A 111 8.67 32.60 32.93
C ASN A 111 8.82 33.91 33.73
N PHE A 112 9.34 33.87 34.96
CA PHE A 112 9.56 35.10 35.74
C PHE A 112 10.60 36.01 35.10
N ARG A 113 10.35 37.32 35.21
CA ARG A 113 11.30 38.35 34.82
C ARG A 113 12.52 38.34 35.76
N PRO A 114 13.67 38.86 35.33
CA PRO A 114 14.87 38.91 36.16
C PRO A 114 14.67 39.59 37.52
N ASP A 115 13.84 40.63 37.60
CA ASP A 115 13.53 41.36 38.84
C ASP A 115 12.63 40.55 39.80
N GLU A 116 11.62 39.86 39.28
CA GLU A 116 10.77 38.95 40.07
C GLU A 116 11.57 37.77 40.62
N ARG A 117 12.50 37.24 39.81
CA ARG A 117 13.40 36.15 40.22
C ARG A 117 14.35 36.60 41.34
N ALA A 118 14.92 37.80 41.23
CA ALA A 118 15.79 38.36 42.26
C ALA A 118 15.04 38.58 43.58
N ARG A 119 13.81 39.12 43.52
CA ARG A 119 12.95 39.30 44.70
C ARG A 119 12.59 37.97 45.36
N LEU A 120 12.26 36.95 44.58
CA LEU A 120 11.97 35.63 45.14
C LEU A 120 13.22 35.00 45.77
N MET A 121 14.39 35.14 45.15
CA MET A 121 15.63 34.58 45.67
C MET A 121 16.05 35.21 47.00
N ASP A 122 15.85 36.52 47.16
CA ASP A 122 16.05 37.25 48.43
C ASP A 122 15.16 36.70 49.56
N LYS A 123 13.89 36.38 49.27
CA LYS A 123 12.92 35.93 50.28
C LYS A 123 12.96 34.43 50.57
N ALA A 124 13.12 33.60 49.54
CA ALA A 124 13.02 32.15 49.64
C ALA A 124 14.35 31.47 50.08
N GLY A 125 15.48 32.15 49.92
CA GLY A 125 16.79 31.66 50.33
C GLY A 125 17.12 30.28 49.73
N PRO A 126 17.63 29.31 50.53
CA PRO A 126 18.00 27.97 50.04
C PRO A 126 16.86 27.15 49.43
N ARG A 127 15.60 27.51 49.70
CA ARG A 127 14.40 26.83 49.16
C ARG A 127 13.91 27.45 47.85
N PHE A 128 14.69 28.36 47.24
CA PHE A 128 14.33 29.12 46.05
C PHE A 128 13.64 28.30 44.96
N ASP A 129 14.23 27.16 44.56
CA ASP A 129 13.70 26.34 43.47
C ASP A 129 12.31 25.74 43.74
N ARG A 130 12.02 25.44 45.02
CA ARG A 130 10.72 24.92 45.44
C ARG A 130 9.66 26.01 45.43
N TYR A 131 10.00 27.20 45.94
CA TYR A 131 9.10 28.35 45.86
C TYR A 131 8.87 28.78 44.41
N LEU A 132 9.91 28.76 43.57
CA LEU A 132 9.80 29.09 42.16
C LEU A 132 8.82 28.14 41.45
N SER A 133 8.95 26.83 41.68
CA SER A 133 8.06 25.82 41.12
C SER A 133 6.63 25.99 41.62
N LEU A 134 6.46 26.33 42.90
CA LEU A 134 5.15 26.59 43.50
C LEU A 134 4.46 27.80 42.86
N PHE A 135 5.11 28.97 42.82
CA PHE A 135 4.49 30.18 42.26
C PHE A 135 4.20 30.04 40.76
N GLN A 136 5.09 29.37 40.01
CA GLN A 136 4.90 29.16 38.58
C GLN A 136 3.70 28.27 38.24
N LEU A 137 3.37 27.31 39.11
CA LEU A 137 2.38 26.27 38.80
C LEU A 137 1.09 26.36 39.64
N TRP A 138 1.12 26.90 40.86
CA TRP A 138 -0.05 27.05 41.74
C TRP A 138 -0.53 28.50 41.91
N SER A 139 0.33 29.49 41.62
CA SER A 139 -0.02 30.92 41.64
C SER A 139 -0.09 31.54 40.23
N ASP A 140 -0.38 30.74 39.20
CA ASP A 140 -0.61 31.22 37.82
C ASP A 140 0.56 32.06 37.27
N GLY A 141 1.80 31.75 37.72
CA GLY A 141 2.98 32.52 37.34
C GLY A 141 3.02 33.94 37.92
N ARG A 142 2.38 34.18 39.07
CA ARG A 142 2.43 35.44 39.82
C ARG A 142 3.19 35.25 41.12
N LEU A 143 3.88 36.31 41.55
CA LEU A 143 4.58 36.33 42.83
C LEU A 143 3.61 36.70 43.96
N GLU A 144 2.52 35.95 44.07
CA GLU A 144 1.43 36.12 45.05
C GLU A 144 1.22 34.80 45.80
N ASN A 145 1.06 34.87 47.12
CA ASN A 145 0.87 33.65 47.92
C ASN A 145 -0.45 32.94 47.48
N PRO A 146 -0.42 31.62 47.23
CA PRO A 146 -1.62 30.86 46.87
C PRO A 146 -2.60 30.80 48.06
N PRO A 147 -3.82 30.27 47.86
CA PRO A 147 -4.81 30.12 48.94
C PRO A 147 -4.24 29.53 50.23
N GLU A 148 -4.79 29.99 51.36
CA GLU A 148 -4.36 29.57 52.69
C GLU A 148 -4.38 28.03 52.80
N GLY A 149 -3.29 27.46 53.33
CA GLY A 149 -3.13 26.02 53.46
C GLY A 149 -2.41 25.30 52.31
N VAL A 150 -2.31 25.88 51.10
CA VAL A 150 -1.56 25.25 49.97
C VAL A 150 -0.07 25.15 50.27
N MET A 151 0.56 26.26 50.68
CA MET A 151 1.99 26.27 51.02
C MET A 151 2.31 25.35 52.22
N PRO A 152 1.59 25.43 53.36
CA PRO A 152 1.79 24.50 54.48
C PRO A 152 1.63 23.02 54.11
N ALA A 153 0.67 22.69 53.25
CA ALA A 153 0.46 21.31 52.79
C ALA A 153 1.62 20.75 51.95
N PHE A 154 2.50 21.62 51.43
CA PHE A 154 3.75 21.26 50.77
C PHE A 154 4.98 21.46 51.66
N GLY A 155 4.81 21.78 52.95
CA GLY A 155 5.92 22.05 53.87
C GLY A 155 6.65 23.36 53.58
N LEU A 156 5.93 24.34 53.01
CA LEU A 156 6.43 25.68 52.72
C LEU A 156 5.71 26.72 53.59
N GLU A 157 6.40 27.81 53.92
CA GLU A 157 5.85 28.92 54.70
C GLU A 157 5.52 30.10 53.80
N PRO A 158 4.39 30.82 54.02
CA PRO A 158 4.09 32.04 53.28
C PRO A 158 5.20 33.08 53.39
N LEU A 159 5.54 33.71 52.27
CA LEU A 159 6.59 34.74 52.23
C LEU A 159 5.97 36.12 52.48
N ALA A 160 6.43 36.81 53.53
CA ALA A 160 5.94 38.13 53.90
C ALA A 160 6.40 39.22 52.91
N GLY A 161 5.47 40.12 52.54
CA GLY A 161 5.75 41.32 51.75
C GLY A 161 5.71 41.15 50.23
N LEU A 162 5.12 40.07 49.72
CA LEU A 162 4.94 39.83 48.27
C LEU A 162 3.62 40.42 47.72
N ASP A 163 2.61 40.71 48.56
CA ASP A 163 1.28 41.21 48.16
C ASP A 163 1.23 42.74 47.94
N VAL A 164 2.17 43.31 47.16
CA VAL A 164 2.16 44.76 46.86
C VAL A 164 1.87 44.97 45.38
N ARG A 165 0.60 45.30 45.10
CA ARG A 165 0.16 45.88 43.82
C ARG A 165 0.99 47.15 43.56
N PRO A 166 1.77 47.25 42.47
CA PRO A 166 2.55 48.46 42.23
C PRO A 166 1.58 49.64 41.94
N PRO A 167 1.77 50.81 42.57
CA PRO A 167 1.01 52.01 42.22
C PRO A 167 1.35 52.44 40.78
N PRO A 168 0.41 53.08 40.07
CA PRO A 168 0.66 53.57 38.72
C PRO A 168 1.84 54.55 38.73
N PRO A 169 2.76 54.47 37.76
CA PRO A 169 3.93 55.33 37.73
C PRO A 169 3.52 56.80 37.53
N PRO A 170 4.25 57.76 38.15
CA PRO A 170 4.01 59.19 37.94
C PRO A 170 4.32 59.57 36.47
N PRO A 171 3.69 60.64 35.94
CA PRO A 171 3.89 61.06 34.56
C PRO A 171 5.34 61.52 34.36
N GLY A 172 6.10 60.73 33.60
CA GLY A 172 7.40 61.14 33.08
C GLY A 172 7.25 62.06 31.87
N PRO A 173 8.30 62.85 31.54
CA PRO A 173 8.27 63.78 30.41
C PRO A 173 8.08 63.04 29.08
N ASP A 174 7.37 63.69 28.16
CA ASP A 174 6.90 63.13 26.89
C ASP A 174 7.98 62.32 26.13
N PRO A 175 7.65 61.13 25.60
CA PRO A 175 8.54 60.42 24.72
C PRO A 175 8.72 61.22 23.43
N LEU A 176 9.98 61.41 23.03
CA LEU A 176 10.32 61.80 21.66
C LEU A 176 9.61 60.85 20.68
N PRO A 177 9.07 61.38 19.57
CA PRO A 177 8.32 60.57 18.61
C PRO A 177 9.19 59.39 18.14
N PRO A 178 8.65 58.16 18.12
CA PRO A 178 9.42 57.01 17.65
C PRO A 178 9.80 57.23 16.20
N GLN A 179 11.09 57.12 15.88
CA GLN A 179 11.52 57.01 14.50
C GLN A 179 10.83 55.80 13.86
N PRO A 180 10.32 55.92 12.62
CA PRO A 180 9.64 54.80 11.96
C PRO A 180 10.65 53.67 11.78
N THR A 181 10.38 52.54 12.43
CA THR A 181 11.07 51.28 12.16
C THR A 181 10.97 50.97 10.66
N PRO A 182 12.07 50.54 10.00
CA PRO A 182 12.00 50.11 8.61
C PRO A 182 10.92 49.04 8.46
N ARG A 183 9.89 49.30 7.65
CA ARG A 183 8.84 48.32 7.37
C ARG A 183 9.47 47.08 6.74
N ASP A 184 9.10 45.90 7.23
CA ASP A 184 9.57 44.63 6.68
C ASP A 184 9.25 44.56 5.16
N PRO A 185 10.24 44.35 4.28
CA PRO A 185 10.02 44.31 2.84
C PRO A 185 9.01 43.25 2.39
N VAL A 186 8.79 42.19 3.17
CA VAL A 186 7.74 41.19 2.90
C VAL A 186 6.35 41.78 3.11
N SER A 187 6.14 42.49 4.23
CA SER A 187 4.86 43.14 4.55
C SER A 187 4.48 44.19 3.52
N VAL A 188 5.46 44.94 2.99
CA VAL A 188 5.24 45.92 1.93
C VAL A 188 4.76 45.27 0.64
N GLN A 189 5.38 44.16 0.23
CA GLN A 189 4.97 43.45 -0.99
C GLN A 189 3.58 42.81 -0.86
N LEU A 190 3.27 42.25 0.31
CA LEU A 190 1.93 41.70 0.58
C LEU A 190 0.86 42.81 0.62
N ALA A 191 1.17 44.00 1.15
CA ALA A 191 0.27 45.14 1.13
C ALA A 191 -0.03 45.61 -0.31
N VAL A 192 0.99 45.72 -1.16
CA VAL A 192 0.82 46.02 -2.60
C VAL A 192 -0.07 44.98 -3.27
N TRP A 193 0.12 43.71 -2.94
CA TRP A 193 -0.73 42.64 -3.46
C TRP A 193 -2.18 42.72 -2.96
N VAL A 194 -2.44 43.17 -1.73
CA VAL A 194 -3.82 43.42 -1.24
C VAL A 194 -4.46 44.59 -1.98
N GLU A 195 -3.70 45.67 -2.20
CA GLU A 195 -4.18 46.93 -2.80
C GLU A 195 -4.49 46.86 -4.30
N GLY A 196 -4.13 45.77 -4.98
CA GLY A 196 -4.39 45.65 -6.43
C GLY A 196 -3.21 45.22 -7.27
N GLY A 197 -2.00 45.30 -6.71
CA GLY A 197 -0.76 45.02 -7.42
C GLY A 197 -0.48 43.54 -7.63
N ASP A 198 0.54 43.27 -8.44
CA ASP A 198 0.96 41.92 -8.77
C ASP A 198 1.81 41.30 -7.65
N MET A 199 1.66 39.99 -7.44
CA MET A 199 2.51 39.20 -6.55
C MET A 199 3.88 38.99 -7.20
N ASP A 200 4.94 39.41 -6.50
CA ASP A 200 6.33 39.18 -6.91
C ASP A 200 6.64 37.67 -7.01
N GLN A 201 7.38 37.29 -8.06
CA GLN A 201 7.68 35.88 -8.34
C GLN A 201 8.58 35.25 -7.28
N SER A 202 9.54 35.99 -6.73
CA SER A 202 10.46 35.50 -5.70
C SER A 202 9.72 35.28 -4.37
N LEU A 203 8.82 36.21 -4.02
CA LEU A 203 7.94 36.08 -2.86
C LEU A 203 6.97 34.91 -3.04
N ALA A 204 6.32 34.79 -4.19
CA ALA A 204 5.45 33.67 -4.51
C ALA A 204 6.19 32.33 -4.37
N GLN A 205 7.39 32.21 -4.93
CA GLN A 205 8.19 30.98 -4.84
C GLN A 205 8.55 30.61 -3.39
N ARG A 206 8.93 31.61 -2.58
CA ARG A 206 9.22 31.42 -1.16
C ARG A 206 7.98 30.99 -0.39
N LEU A 207 6.82 31.60 -0.65
CA LEU A 207 5.55 31.24 -0.03
C LEU A 207 5.12 29.81 -0.43
N ARG A 208 5.30 29.38 -1.68
CA ARG A 208 5.02 27.99 -2.09
C ARG A 208 5.82 26.98 -1.26
N GLN A 209 7.12 27.24 -1.09
CA GLN A 209 8.02 26.37 -0.33
C GLN A 209 7.65 26.29 1.15
N ALA A 210 7.14 27.39 1.73
CA ALA A 210 6.70 27.44 3.12
C ALA A 210 5.29 26.81 3.32
N LEU A 211 4.35 27.06 2.40
CA LEU A 211 2.97 26.59 2.47
C LEU A 211 2.81 25.10 2.17
N PHE A 212 3.51 24.59 1.15
CA PHE A 212 3.39 23.20 0.73
C PHE A 212 3.53 22.18 1.89
N PRO A 213 4.61 22.21 2.70
CA PRO A 213 4.81 21.22 3.75
C PRO A 213 3.78 21.32 4.88
N ILE A 214 3.22 22.51 5.14
CA ILE A 214 2.18 22.65 6.17
C ILE A 214 0.81 22.19 5.65
N ILE A 215 0.49 22.45 4.38
CA ILE A 215 -0.73 21.94 3.74
C ILE A 215 -0.68 20.41 3.63
N GLU A 216 0.45 19.84 3.17
CA GLU A 216 0.64 18.39 3.07
C GLU A 216 0.43 17.68 4.42
N ARG A 217 0.92 18.26 5.51
CA ARG A 217 0.78 17.71 6.88
C ARG A 217 -0.62 17.88 7.45
N ALA A 218 -1.35 18.91 7.04
CA ALA A 218 -2.72 19.14 7.50
C ALA A 218 -3.74 18.16 6.90
N ILE A 219 -3.37 17.48 5.80
CA ILE A 219 -4.21 16.45 5.19
C ILE A 219 -4.09 15.14 5.99
N ASP A 220 -5.23 14.64 6.46
CA ASP A 220 -5.31 13.29 7.04
C ASP A 220 -5.38 12.23 5.94
N TRP A 221 -4.21 11.86 5.42
CA TRP A 221 -4.05 10.87 4.35
C TRP A 221 -4.53 9.46 4.75
N ASP A 222 -4.44 9.10 6.03
CA ASP A 222 -4.88 7.80 6.54
C ASP A 222 -6.41 7.67 6.51
N THR A 223 -7.12 8.72 6.93
CA THR A 223 -8.60 8.77 6.82
C THR A 223 -9.06 8.70 5.37
N LEU A 224 -8.27 9.22 4.43
CA LEU A 224 -8.55 9.13 2.98
C LEU A 224 -8.19 7.76 2.38
N GLY A 225 -7.44 6.92 3.09
CA GLY A 225 -6.89 5.67 2.56
C GLY A 225 -5.89 5.88 1.44
N LEU A 226 -5.17 7.02 1.44
CA LEU A 226 -4.23 7.40 0.40
C LEU A 226 -2.81 7.43 0.94
N VAL A 227 -1.84 6.99 0.13
CA VAL A 227 -0.41 7.11 0.49
C VAL A 227 0.12 8.49 0.08
N PRO A 228 0.59 9.33 1.02
CA PRO A 228 0.99 10.71 0.73
C PRO A 228 2.05 10.80 -0.37
N THR A 229 3.05 9.93 -0.33
CA THR A 229 4.18 9.95 -1.28
C THR A 229 3.79 9.66 -2.73
N SER A 230 2.61 9.14 -2.98
CA SER A 230 2.07 8.93 -4.33
C SER A 230 1.33 10.17 -4.86
N PHE A 231 0.78 11.01 -3.97
CA PHE A 231 -0.08 12.15 -4.35
C PHE A 231 0.59 13.51 -4.12
N ALA A 232 1.50 13.62 -3.15
CA ALA A 232 2.14 14.84 -2.73
C ALA A 232 3.67 14.74 -2.81
N GLY A 233 4.32 15.76 -3.37
CA GLY A 233 5.77 15.92 -3.28
C GLY A 233 6.26 17.27 -3.78
N ALA A 234 7.26 17.82 -3.13
CA ALA A 234 7.74 19.18 -3.37
C ALA A 234 8.34 19.39 -4.78
N THR A 235 8.94 18.37 -5.40
CA THR A 235 9.69 18.48 -6.65
C THR A 235 8.90 18.02 -7.88
N ALA A 236 9.13 18.69 -9.00
CA ALA A 236 8.52 18.35 -10.29
C ALA A 236 9.10 17.10 -10.96
N THR A 237 10.18 16.52 -10.42
CA THR A 237 10.86 15.32 -10.96
C THR A 237 10.04 14.04 -10.84
N THR A 238 9.04 14.02 -9.97
CA THR A 238 8.09 12.92 -9.84
C THR A 238 6.70 13.40 -10.26
N ALA A 239 5.99 12.63 -11.08
CA ALA A 239 4.66 12.95 -11.61
C ALA A 239 3.55 12.90 -10.54
N ARG A 240 3.73 13.63 -9.43
CA ARG A 240 2.80 13.71 -8.33
C ARG A 240 1.78 14.83 -8.57
N PRO A 241 0.47 14.58 -8.36
CA PRO A 241 -0.57 15.58 -8.57
C PRO A 241 -0.40 16.88 -7.76
N PHE A 242 -0.06 16.80 -6.47
CA PHE A 242 0.12 17.96 -5.59
C PHE A 242 1.61 18.26 -5.37
N ARG A 243 2.02 19.47 -5.74
CA ARG A 243 3.42 19.92 -5.70
C ARG A 243 3.53 21.40 -5.34
N ASN A 244 4.73 21.92 -5.13
CA ASN A 244 4.94 23.36 -4.91
C ASN A 244 4.29 24.21 -6.02
N ALA A 245 4.42 23.79 -7.27
CA ALA A 245 3.82 24.48 -8.42
C ALA A 245 2.28 24.40 -8.47
N SER A 246 1.64 23.60 -7.62
CA SER A 246 0.18 23.57 -7.45
C SER A 246 -0.34 24.81 -6.74
N ILE A 247 0.50 25.53 -6.00
CA ILE A 247 0.08 26.73 -5.25
C ILE A 247 0.35 27.96 -6.12
N ALA A 248 -0.73 28.60 -6.57
CA ALA A 248 -0.71 29.84 -7.33
C ALA A 248 -1.29 30.98 -6.50
N PHE A 249 -0.87 32.19 -6.81
CA PHE A 249 -1.44 33.42 -6.24
C PHE A 249 -2.14 34.18 -7.36
N ALA A 250 -3.33 34.71 -7.08
CA ALA A 250 -4.02 35.62 -7.98
C ALA A 250 -3.13 36.84 -8.24
N ARG A 251 -3.19 37.39 -9.46
CA ARG A 251 -2.31 38.49 -9.89
C ARG A 251 -0.82 38.19 -9.77
N GLN A 252 -0.39 36.93 -9.93
CA GLN A 252 1.03 36.62 -10.05
C GLN A 252 1.51 36.83 -11.49
N VAL A 253 2.72 37.36 -11.67
CA VAL A 253 3.35 37.45 -12.99
C VAL A 253 3.54 36.03 -13.53
N THR A 254 2.77 35.68 -14.56
CA THR A 254 2.62 34.31 -15.05
C THR A 254 3.94 33.70 -15.49
N THR A 255 4.25 32.49 -15.00
CA THR A 255 5.25 31.60 -15.59
C THR A 255 4.52 30.52 -16.39
N GLY A 256 4.74 30.46 -17.70
CA GLY A 256 4.08 29.57 -18.67
C GLY A 256 4.45 28.09 -18.55
N GLY A 257 4.31 27.51 -17.36
CA GLY A 257 4.53 26.08 -17.10
C GLY A 257 3.28 25.23 -17.31
N ALA A 258 3.48 23.92 -17.47
CA ALA A 258 2.39 22.94 -17.53
C ALA A 258 1.54 22.99 -16.25
N VAL A 259 0.23 23.19 -16.42
CA VAL A 259 -0.72 23.28 -15.31
C VAL A 259 -0.72 21.95 -14.54
N PRO A 260 -0.41 21.94 -13.23
CA PRO A 260 -0.49 20.73 -12.43
C PRO A 260 -1.92 20.18 -12.36
N PRO A 261 -2.10 18.86 -12.17
CA PRO A 261 -3.43 18.27 -11.98
C PRO A 261 -4.22 18.85 -10.82
N ILE A 262 -3.51 19.31 -9.77
CA ILE A 262 -4.09 20.03 -8.63
C ILE A 262 -3.58 21.46 -8.66
N ARG A 263 -4.50 22.42 -8.54
CA ARG A 263 -4.18 23.85 -8.53
C ARG A 263 -4.98 24.56 -7.44
N LEU A 264 -4.27 25.19 -6.51
CA LEU A 264 -4.81 26.15 -5.55
C LEU A 264 -4.51 27.55 -6.08
N GLU A 265 -5.50 28.44 -6.04
CA GLU A 265 -5.30 29.84 -6.37
C GLU A 265 -5.71 30.69 -5.17
N LEU A 266 -4.73 31.36 -4.56
CA LEU A 266 -4.91 32.13 -3.34
C LEU A 266 -5.02 33.64 -3.64
N PRO A 267 -5.89 34.38 -2.92
CA PRO A 267 -6.89 33.88 -1.98
C PRO A 267 -8.01 33.11 -2.69
N PHE A 268 -8.73 32.22 -2.00
CA PHE A 268 -9.90 31.56 -2.62
C PHE A 268 -11.07 32.55 -2.85
N GLN A 269 -11.21 33.55 -1.98
CA GLN A 269 -12.15 34.65 -2.12
C GLN A 269 -11.43 35.86 -2.71
N GLN A 270 -11.89 36.32 -3.88
CA GLN A 270 -11.25 37.39 -4.66
C GLN A 270 -11.84 38.78 -4.34
N ASP A 271 -12.24 38.98 -3.08
CA ASP A 271 -12.70 40.26 -2.54
C ASP A 271 -11.65 40.86 -1.59
N ASP A 272 -11.80 42.16 -1.25
CA ASP A 272 -10.82 42.88 -0.41
C ASP A 272 -10.56 42.19 0.93
N GLN A 273 -11.61 41.59 1.52
CA GLN A 273 -11.51 40.84 2.76
C GLN A 273 -10.71 39.54 2.59
N GLY A 274 -10.92 38.79 1.51
CA GLY A 274 -10.17 37.58 1.17
C GLY A 274 -8.69 37.85 0.95
N PHE A 275 -8.34 38.91 0.22
CA PHE A 275 -6.95 39.34 0.06
C PHE A 275 -6.31 39.72 1.40
N THR A 276 -7.00 40.51 2.23
CA THR A 276 -6.49 40.95 3.53
C THR A 276 -6.23 39.77 4.48
N LYS A 277 -7.19 38.83 4.57
CA LYS A 277 -7.05 37.63 5.41
C LYS A 277 -5.91 36.73 4.95
N ALA A 278 -5.81 36.48 3.64
CA ALA A 278 -4.75 35.66 3.09
C ALA A 278 -3.38 36.32 3.30
N ALA A 279 -3.25 37.63 3.02
CA ALA A 279 -1.99 38.35 3.23
C ALA A 279 -1.54 38.29 4.69
N PHE A 280 -2.45 38.47 5.65
CA PHE A 280 -2.14 38.35 7.08
C PHE A 280 -1.63 36.94 7.45
N ALA A 281 -2.30 35.89 6.98
CA ALA A 281 -1.86 34.50 7.22
C ALA A 281 -0.49 34.19 6.60
N LEU A 282 -0.25 34.66 5.37
CA LEU A 282 1.03 34.47 4.66
C LEU A 282 2.18 35.24 5.31
N GLU A 283 1.90 36.46 5.78
CA GLU A 283 2.85 37.26 6.55
C GLU A 283 3.21 36.56 7.87
N THR A 284 2.19 36.06 8.59
CA THR A 284 2.40 35.29 9.81
C THR A 284 3.28 34.08 9.57
N LEU A 285 3.03 33.29 8.52
CA LEU A 285 3.85 32.12 8.18
C LEU A 285 5.33 32.48 8.05
N LEU A 286 5.65 33.52 7.27
CA LEU A 286 7.04 33.93 7.03
C LEU A 286 7.72 34.54 8.26
N LYS A 287 6.94 35.14 9.18
CA LYS A 287 7.47 35.68 10.44
C LYS A 287 7.71 34.59 11.48
N ILE A 288 6.85 33.59 11.56
CA ILE A 288 7.03 32.42 12.44
C ILE A 288 8.34 31.70 12.10
N GLU A 289 8.62 31.49 10.81
CA GLU A 289 9.86 30.84 10.36
C GLU A 289 11.13 31.59 10.81
N LYS A 290 11.09 32.93 10.86
CA LYS A 290 12.25 33.77 11.16
C LYS A 290 12.45 34.05 12.64
N SER A 291 11.37 34.26 13.39
CA SER A 291 11.42 34.94 14.70
C SER A 291 10.49 34.33 15.75
N GLY A 292 9.82 33.22 15.43
CA GLY A 292 8.90 32.55 16.35
C GLY A 292 7.48 33.13 16.36
N TRP A 293 6.58 32.47 17.08
CA TRP A 293 5.14 32.71 16.99
C TRP A 293 4.66 34.08 17.49
N SER A 294 5.38 34.67 18.45
CA SER A 294 5.05 36.01 18.98
C SER A 294 5.23 37.12 17.94
N ALA A 295 6.17 36.96 17.00
CA ALA A 295 6.42 37.92 15.93
C ALA A 295 5.38 37.85 14.80
N GLY A 296 4.66 36.73 14.68
CA GLY A 296 3.66 36.49 13.64
C GLY A 296 2.25 36.99 13.95
N GLY A 297 2.08 37.96 14.86
CA GLY A 297 0.75 38.38 15.31
C GLY A 297 0.14 37.45 16.39
N GLY A 298 0.97 36.62 17.02
CA GLY A 298 0.57 35.75 18.13
C GLY A 298 -0.55 34.77 17.75
N ILE A 299 -1.54 34.64 18.63
CA ILE A 299 -2.67 33.70 18.48
C ILE A 299 -3.52 34.05 17.25
N ALA A 300 -3.77 35.34 17.00
CA ALA A 300 -4.61 35.76 15.87
C ALA A 300 -3.98 35.40 14.53
N GLY A 301 -2.66 35.56 14.40
CA GLY A 301 -1.93 35.14 13.21
C GLY A 301 -1.93 33.62 13.03
N LEU A 302 -1.73 32.87 14.11
CA LEU A 302 -1.80 31.40 14.06
C LEU A 302 -3.19 30.90 13.66
N ALA A 303 -4.25 31.52 14.18
CA ALA A 303 -5.62 31.21 13.80
C ALA A 303 -5.86 31.47 12.30
N ALA A 304 -5.45 32.65 11.80
CA ALA A 304 -5.57 32.98 10.37
C ALA A 304 -4.77 32.02 9.47
N LEU A 305 -3.57 31.62 9.90
CA LEU A 305 -2.77 30.62 9.19
C LEU A 305 -3.42 29.24 9.22
N SER A 306 -3.96 28.81 10.36
CA SER A 306 -4.67 27.53 10.50
C SER A 306 -5.88 27.47 9.59
N GLU A 307 -6.72 28.51 9.60
CA GLU A 307 -7.89 28.62 8.72
C GLU A 307 -7.50 28.54 7.24
N LEU A 308 -6.45 29.26 6.83
CA LEU A 308 -5.96 29.20 5.45
C LEU A 308 -5.48 27.79 5.08
N VAL A 309 -4.71 27.15 5.95
CA VAL A 309 -4.17 25.80 5.73
C VAL A 309 -5.30 24.76 5.68
N GLU A 310 -6.31 24.86 6.55
CA GLU A 310 -7.47 23.97 6.55
C GLU A 310 -8.26 24.07 5.24
N VAL A 311 -8.53 25.29 4.76
CA VAL A 311 -9.22 25.50 3.47
C VAL A 311 -8.38 24.96 2.31
N CYS A 312 -7.06 25.20 2.32
CA CYS A 312 -6.15 24.65 1.32
C CYS A 312 -6.15 23.12 1.33
N ALA A 313 -6.03 22.50 2.50
CA ALA A 313 -6.02 21.06 2.66
C ALA A 313 -7.33 20.44 2.19
N ALA A 314 -8.48 21.01 2.59
CA ALA A 314 -9.79 20.55 2.14
C ALA A 314 -9.95 20.64 0.61
N ASP A 315 -9.46 21.71 -0.01
CA ASP A 315 -9.52 21.86 -1.46
C ASP A 315 -8.59 20.90 -2.20
N VAL A 316 -7.37 20.66 -1.68
CA VAL A 316 -6.48 19.62 -2.21
C VAL A 316 -7.16 18.25 -2.13
N VAL A 317 -7.76 17.89 -1.00
CA VAL A 317 -8.47 16.61 -0.83
C VAL A 317 -9.59 16.47 -1.85
N ARG A 318 -10.42 17.51 -2.01
CA ARG A 318 -11.49 17.54 -3.02
C ARG A 318 -10.95 17.32 -4.43
N GLN A 319 -9.86 18.00 -4.79
CA GLN A 319 -9.24 17.84 -6.12
C GLN A 319 -8.61 16.46 -6.31
N VAL A 320 -7.86 15.94 -5.33
CA VAL A 320 -7.26 14.58 -5.36
C VAL A 320 -8.34 13.52 -5.57
N GLN A 321 -9.45 13.60 -4.82
CA GLN A 321 -10.59 12.69 -4.99
C GLN A 321 -11.25 12.86 -6.37
N GLY A 322 -11.35 14.09 -6.86
CA GLY A 322 -11.86 14.42 -8.19
C GLY A 322 -11.03 13.86 -9.34
N LEU A 323 -9.72 13.64 -9.18
CA LEU A 323 -8.86 13.06 -10.22
C LEU A 323 -9.31 11.64 -10.64
N ARG A 324 -10.02 10.92 -9.76
CA ARG A 324 -10.60 9.59 -10.06
C ARG A 324 -11.82 9.66 -10.98
N GLY A 325 -12.33 10.86 -11.25
CA GLY A 325 -13.55 11.08 -12.03
C GLY A 325 -14.78 10.46 -11.36
N ASN A 326 -15.77 10.12 -12.19
CA ASN A 326 -17.00 9.50 -11.70
C ASN A 326 -16.82 7.99 -11.54
N THR A 327 -16.52 7.56 -10.31
CA THR A 327 -16.32 6.14 -9.96
C THR A 327 -17.53 5.24 -10.22
N LYS A 328 -18.74 5.80 -10.39
CA LYS A 328 -19.92 5.01 -10.80
C LYS A 328 -19.89 4.65 -12.28
N LYS A 329 -19.26 5.46 -13.12
CA LYS A 329 -19.08 5.21 -14.56
C LYS A 329 -17.80 4.43 -14.83
N TRP A 330 -16.68 4.95 -14.33
CA TRP A 330 -15.36 4.35 -14.45
C TRP A 330 -14.62 4.46 -13.12
N ASP A 331 -14.38 3.33 -12.46
CA ASP A 331 -13.51 3.27 -11.28
C ASP A 331 -12.13 2.77 -11.71
N PRO A 332 -11.12 3.65 -11.81
CA PRO A 332 -9.80 3.26 -12.26
C PRO A 332 -9.15 2.25 -11.30
N ILE A 333 -9.49 2.25 -10.01
CA ILE A 333 -8.90 1.31 -9.04
C ILE A 333 -9.46 -0.10 -9.23
N ALA A 334 -10.74 -0.21 -9.53
CA ALA A 334 -11.32 -1.48 -9.94
C ALA A 334 -10.71 -1.97 -11.26
N GLY A 335 -10.47 -1.06 -12.22
CA GLY A 335 -9.76 -1.37 -13.46
C GLY A 335 -8.34 -1.90 -13.24
N VAL A 336 -7.58 -1.29 -12.32
CA VAL A 336 -6.25 -1.77 -11.90
C VAL A 336 -6.32 -3.20 -11.39
N VAL A 337 -7.26 -3.49 -10.50
CA VAL A 337 -7.45 -4.83 -9.92
C VAL A 337 -7.76 -5.85 -11.02
N GLU A 338 -8.67 -5.52 -11.94
CA GLU A 338 -9.04 -6.40 -13.04
C GLU A 338 -7.84 -6.70 -13.94
N LEU A 339 -7.06 -5.69 -14.33
CA LEU A 339 -5.86 -5.85 -15.16
C LEU A 339 -4.77 -6.68 -14.45
N LEU A 340 -4.56 -6.45 -13.15
CA LEU A 340 -3.59 -7.23 -12.35
C LEU A 340 -3.99 -8.70 -12.28
N LEU A 341 -5.28 -9.00 -12.07
CA LEU A 341 -5.79 -10.36 -12.02
C LEU A 341 -5.72 -11.07 -13.38
N VAL A 342 -6.09 -10.38 -14.47
CA VAL A 342 -5.95 -10.92 -15.84
C VAL A 342 -4.48 -11.22 -16.13
N GLY A 343 -3.57 -10.29 -15.81
CA GLY A 343 -2.14 -10.51 -15.96
C GLY A 343 -1.62 -11.69 -15.13
N SER A 344 -2.09 -11.82 -13.89
CA SER A 344 -1.73 -12.95 -13.01
C SER A 344 -2.28 -14.29 -13.50
N ALA A 345 -3.49 -14.32 -14.05
CA ALA A 345 -4.09 -15.50 -14.64
C ALA A 345 -3.34 -15.94 -15.91
N LEU A 346 -3.06 -15.02 -16.82
CA LEU A 346 -2.29 -15.29 -18.04
C LEU A 346 -0.82 -15.66 -17.77
N GLY A 347 -0.24 -15.16 -16.68
CA GLY A 347 1.11 -15.52 -16.23
C GLY A 347 1.20 -16.77 -15.37
N GLY A 348 0.08 -17.37 -14.97
CA GLY A 348 0.05 -18.57 -14.12
C GLY A 348 0.31 -18.34 -12.64
N ALA A 349 0.39 -17.07 -12.21
CA ALA A 349 0.46 -16.70 -10.80
C ALA A 349 -0.89 -16.87 -10.08
N LEU A 350 -1.99 -16.95 -10.84
CA LEU A 350 -3.33 -17.28 -10.36
C LEU A 350 -3.82 -18.56 -11.04
N ILE A 351 -3.97 -19.64 -10.26
CA ILE A 351 -4.47 -20.94 -10.77
C ILE A 351 -5.98 -21.11 -10.51
N PRO A 352 -6.67 -22.02 -11.22
CA PRO A 352 -8.13 -22.18 -11.11
C PRO A 352 -8.66 -22.38 -9.68
N THR A 353 -7.94 -23.13 -8.84
CA THR A 353 -8.36 -23.34 -7.43
C THR A 353 -8.25 -22.07 -6.59
N GLN A 354 -7.20 -21.27 -6.81
CA GLN A 354 -7.00 -19.97 -6.13
C GLN A 354 -7.97 -18.90 -6.64
N ALA A 355 -8.35 -18.96 -7.92
CA ALA A 355 -9.34 -18.07 -8.50
C ALA A 355 -10.72 -18.15 -7.81
N GLN A 356 -11.01 -19.27 -7.14
CA GLN A 356 -12.26 -19.46 -6.38
C GLN A 356 -12.20 -18.90 -4.96
N THR A 357 -11.03 -18.58 -4.41
CA THR A 357 -10.89 -18.06 -3.04
C THR A 357 -10.55 -16.57 -3.02
N ASP A 358 -10.99 -15.87 -1.99
CA ASP A 358 -10.69 -14.43 -1.84
C ASP A 358 -9.21 -14.20 -1.52
N GLU A 359 -8.60 -15.12 -0.77
CA GLU A 359 -7.17 -15.12 -0.45
C GLU A 359 -6.32 -15.28 -1.71
N GLY A 360 -6.69 -16.21 -2.59
CA GLY A 360 -5.99 -16.45 -3.86
C GLY A 360 -6.04 -15.24 -4.78
N LEU A 361 -7.22 -14.60 -4.87
CA LEU A 361 -7.39 -13.36 -5.63
C LEU A 361 -6.49 -12.24 -5.07
N LEU A 362 -6.53 -11.99 -3.76
CA LEU A 362 -5.72 -10.93 -3.13
C LEU A 362 -4.22 -11.17 -3.26
N GLU A 363 -3.76 -12.39 -2.99
CA GLU A 363 -2.35 -12.73 -3.05
C GLU A 363 -1.79 -12.55 -4.47
N SER A 364 -2.59 -12.94 -5.48
CA SER A 364 -2.19 -12.84 -6.89
C SER A 364 -2.04 -11.40 -7.40
N LEU A 365 -2.64 -10.41 -6.74
CA LEU A 365 -2.46 -8.98 -7.09
C LEU A 365 -1.01 -8.52 -6.87
N PHE A 366 -0.34 -9.08 -5.86
CA PHE A 366 0.99 -8.63 -5.42
C PHE A 366 2.11 -9.62 -5.72
N LYS A 367 1.79 -10.86 -6.09
CA LYS A 367 2.78 -11.85 -6.55
C LYS A 367 3.51 -11.38 -7.81
N ASP A 368 4.76 -11.79 -7.93
CA ASP A 368 5.49 -11.64 -9.19
C ASP A 368 4.94 -12.61 -10.24
N VAL A 369 5.02 -12.20 -11.50
CA VAL A 369 4.62 -13.02 -12.65
C VAL A 369 5.85 -13.39 -13.48
N PRO A 370 5.87 -14.57 -14.13
CA PRO A 370 7.01 -15.00 -14.94
C PRO A 370 7.40 -14.01 -16.04
N GLN A 371 8.69 -13.97 -16.39
CA GLN A 371 9.19 -13.10 -17.46
C GLN A 371 8.67 -13.52 -18.83
N GLU A 372 8.66 -14.82 -19.06
CA GLU A 372 8.18 -15.45 -20.29
C GLU A 372 6.69 -15.78 -20.18
N SER A 373 5.99 -15.65 -21.30
CA SER A 373 4.58 -15.99 -21.37
C SER A 373 4.41 -17.50 -21.56
N PRO A 374 3.48 -18.15 -20.84
CA PRO A 374 3.17 -19.56 -21.03
C PRO A 374 2.37 -19.85 -22.31
N SER A 375 1.86 -18.82 -23.00
CA SER A 375 1.01 -18.94 -24.19
C SER A 375 1.80 -19.29 -25.45
N THR A 376 1.15 -20.00 -26.37
CA THR A 376 1.74 -20.43 -27.65
C THR A 376 1.62 -19.33 -28.72
N THR A 377 0.45 -18.69 -28.81
CA THR A 377 0.13 -17.67 -29.82
C THR A 377 0.84 -16.34 -29.59
N THR A 378 1.13 -15.61 -30.67
CA THR A 378 1.77 -14.28 -30.61
C THR A 378 0.86 -13.22 -30.00
N GLU A 379 -0.45 -13.34 -30.21
CA GLU A 379 -1.47 -12.38 -29.83
C GLU A 379 -1.65 -12.36 -28.32
N LEU A 380 -1.80 -13.53 -27.69
CA LEU A 380 -1.94 -13.63 -26.24
C LEU A 380 -0.64 -13.26 -25.52
N ARG A 381 0.52 -13.59 -26.12
CA ARG A 381 1.83 -13.13 -25.64
C ARG A 381 1.95 -11.61 -25.66
N SER A 382 1.44 -10.93 -26.69
CA SER A 382 1.44 -9.47 -26.78
C SER A 382 0.58 -8.82 -25.67
N VAL A 383 -0.61 -9.38 -25.42
CA VAL A 383 -1.49 -8.94 -24.32
C VAL A 383 -0.80 -9.11 -22.97
N TYR A 384 -0.22 -10.28 -22.71
CA TYR A 384 0.50 -10.54 -21.47
C TYR A 384 1.71 -9.61 -21.29
N ALA A 385 2.49 -9.37 -22.34
CA ALA A 385 3.65 -8.48 -22.30
C ALA A 385 3.25 -7.04 -21.92
N SER A 386 2.14 -6.55 -22.45
CA SER A 386 1.62 -5.20 -22.14
C SER A 386 1.18 -5.08 -20.67
N LEU A 387 0.46 -6.09 -20.16
CA LEU A 387 0.05 -6.16 -18.75
C LEU A 387 1.27 -6.24 -17.82
N ARG A 388 2.25 -7.08 -18.18
CA ARG A 388 3.48 -7.28 -17.42
C ARG A 388 4.33 -6.01 -17.35
N GLN A 389 4.51 -5.32 -18.48
CA GLN A 389 5.31 -4.08 -18.55
C GLN A 389 4.77 -2.99 -17.61
N LYS A 390 3.46 -2.93 -17.40
CA LYS A 390 2.80 -1.93 -16.54
C LYS A 390 2.50 -2.44 -15.13
N ARG A 391 2.79 -3.71 -14.81
CA ARG A 391 2.39 -4.35 -13.56
C ARG A 391 2.88 -3.62 -12.32
N SER A 392 4.15 -3.22 -12.26
CA SER A 392 4.70 -2.51 -11.09
C SER A 392 3.98 -1.18 -10.85
N ALA A 393 3.78 -0.39 -11.89
CA ALA A 393 3.04 0.88 -11.82
C ALA A 393 1.57 0.66 -11.36
N LEU A 394 0.92 -0.40 -11.84
CA LEU A 394 -0.43 -0.78 -11.40
C LEU A 394 -0.46 -1.20 -9.93
N GLN A 395 0.52 -2.00 -9.46
CA GLN A 395 0.63 -2.40 -8.06
C GLN A 395 0.90 -1.20 -7.15
N ASP A 396 1.76 -0.28 -7.56
CA ASP A 396 2.08 0.93 -6.80
C ASP A 396 0.87 1.87 -6.72
N LEU A 397 0.12 2.02 -7.82
CA LEU A 397 -1.13 2.76 -7.82
C LEU A 397 -2.17 2.09 -6.92
N LEU A 398 -2.34 0.77 -6.99
CA LEU A 398 -3.25 0.05 -6.10
C LEU A 398 -2.86 0.24 -4.63
N ARG A 399 -1.59 0.05 -4.29
CA ARG A 399 -1.06 0.29 -2.94
C ARG A 399 -1.30 1.71 -2.47
N ALA A 400 -1.19 2.70 -3.37
CA ALA A 400 -1.46 4.10 -3.06
C ALA A 400 -2.90 4.36 -2.60
N HIS A 401 -3.85 3.46 -2.91
CA HIS A 401 -5.28 3.59 -2.61
C HIS A 401 -5.82 2.64 -1.53
N ILE A 402 -5.02 1.66 -1.10
CA ILE A 402 -5.48 0.65 -0.14
C ILE A 402 -4.55 0.52 1.07
N SER A 403 -3.37 1.14 1.04
CA SER A 403 -2.45 1.08 2.18
C SER A 403 -2.91 2.02 3.28
N VAL A 404 -2.91 1.52 4.51
CA VAL A 404 -3.10 2.33 5.72
C VAL A 404 -1.77 2.45 6.43
N THR A 405 -1.39 3.66 6.89
CA THR A 405 -0.19 3.81 7.69
C THR A 405 -0.49 3.50 9.16
N LYS A 406 0.42 2.79 9.83
CA LYS A 406 0.41 2.67 11.30
C LYS A 406 1.69 3.31 11.81
N GLY A 407 1.58 4.52 12.37
CA GLY A 407 2.73 5.29 12.88
C GLY A 407 3.63 5.86 11.78
N GLY A 408 3.05 6.34 10.66
CA GLY A 408 3.78 7.02 9.59
C GLY A 408 4.61 6.11 8.68
N ARG A 409 4.55 4.79 8.87
CA ARG A 409 5.13 3.82 7.92
C ARG A 409 4.04 3.30 6.98
N ALA A 410 4.16 3.64 5.70
CA ALA A 410 3.33 3.06 4.64
C ALA A 410 3.55 1.54 4.53
N GLY A 411 2.48 0.79 4.24
CA GLY A 411 2.58 -0.57 3.69
C GLY A 411 2.49 -1.75 4.64
N ARG A 412 2.10 -1.58 5.92
CA ARG A 412 1.87 -2.74 6.83
C ARG A 412 0.46 -3.30 6.81
N PHE A 413 -0.54 -2.50 6.45
CA PHE A 413 -1.94 -2.93 6.40
C PHE A 413 -2.55 -2.51 5.07
N ILE A 414 -3.30 -3.43 4.48
CA ILE A 414 -4.06 -3.23 3.25
C ILE A 414 -5.54 -3.26 3.62
N ASN A 415 -6.33 -2.33 3.10
CA ASN A 415 -7.79 -2.40 3.10
C ASN A 415 -8.23 -3.35 1.96
N PRO A 416 -8.69 -4.58 2.25
CA PRO A 416 -9.01 -5.55 1.22
C PRO A 416 -10.38 -5.32 0.58
N VAL A 417 -11.23 -4.45 1.16
CA VAL A 417 -12.64 -4.29 0.74
C VAL A 417 -12.74 -3.88 -0.72
N VAL A 418 -11.96 -2.86 -1.12
CA VAL A 418 -11.95 -2.33 -2.49
C VAL A 418 -11.45 -3.36 -3.51
N PRO A 419 -10.26 -3.97 -3.35
CA PRO A 419 -9.78 -4.96 -4.31
C PRO A 419 -10.63 -6.22 -4.36
N LEU A 420 -11.16 -6.71 -3.23
CA LEU A 420 -12.03 -7.88 -3.22
C LEU A 420 -13.36 -7.63 -3.93
N ALA A 421 -13.96 -6.45 -3.75
CA ALA A 421 -15.21 -6.11 -4.44
C ALA A 421 -15.04 -6.16 -5.97
N ALA A 422 -13.96 -5.57 -6.48
CA ALA A 422 -13.63 -5.60 -7.91
C ALA A 422 -13.29 -7.01 -8.40
N ALA A 423 -12.46 -7.76 -7.65
CA ALA A 423 -12.07 -9.13 -7.99
C ALA A 423 -13.27 -10.08 -8.06
N ARG A 424 -14.17 -10.02 -7.07
CA ARG A 424 -15.41 -10.83 -7.04
C ARG A 424 -16.34 -10.48 -8.19
N LEU A 425 -16.43 -9.19 -8.56
CA LEU A 425 -17.25 -8.76 -9.69
C LEU A 425 -16.69 -9.29 -11.02
N LEU A 426 -15.36 -9.22 -11.23
CA LEU A 426 -14.71 -9.80 -12.40
C LEU A 426 -14.97 -11.30 -12.51
N ARG A 427 -14.81 -12.04 -11.41
CA ARG A 427 -15.10 -13.47 -11.37
C ARG A 427 -16.56 -13.77 -11.71
N ARG A 428 -17.52 -13.01 -11.16
CA ARG A 428 -18.95 -13.14 -11.48
C ARG A 428 -19.29 -12.85 -12.94
N ARG A 429 -18.46 -12.05 -13.61
CA ARG A 429 -18.57 -11.74 -15.05
C ARG A 429 -17.75 -12.69 -15.92
N ASN A 430 -17.40 -13.86 -15.41
CA ASN A 430 -16.58 -14.86 -16.12
C ASN A 430 -15.30 -14.25 -16.70
N TRP A 431 -14.61 -13.42 -15.91
CA TRP A 431 -13.35 -12.77 -16.30
C TRP A 431 -13.43 -11.78 -17.46
N LYS A 432 -14.64 -11.40 -17.87
CA LYS A 432 -14.83 -10.43 -18.95
C LYS A 432 -14.56 -9.00 -18.48
N LEU A 433 -13.74 -8.29 -19.24
CA LEU A 433 -13.50 -6.86 -19.07
C LEU A 433 -14.63 -6.08 -19.74
N ASP A 434 -15.58 -5.57 -18.95
CA ASP A 434 -16.81 -4.91 -19.45
C ASP A 434 -16.90 -3.42 -19.07
N ARG A 435 -15.86 -2.86 -18.46
CA ARG A 435 -15.86 -1.43 -18.11
C ARG A 435 -15.54 -0.58 -19.34
N HIS A 436 -15.98 0.67 -19.28
CA HIS A 436 -15.75 1.67 -20.32
C HIS A 436 -14.94 2.81 -19.68
N PRO A 437 -13.63 2.87 -19.93
CA PRO A 437 -12.79 3.92 -19.36
C PRO A 437 -13.25 5.32 -19.78
N GLU A 438 -13.14 6.27 -18.85
CA GLU A 438 -13.27 7.70 -19.16
C GLU A 438 -11.87 8.32 -19.23
N ALA A 439 -11.71 9.37 -20.04
CA ALA A 439 -10.47 10.12 -20.11
C ALA A 439 -10.18 10.81 -18.77
N LEU A 440 -9.18 10.31 -18.05
CA LEU A 440 -8.74 10.83 -16.76
C LEU A 440 -7.31 11.39 -16.85
N PRO A 441 -6.91 12.33 -15.98
CA PRO A 441 -5.53 12.78 -15.88
C PRO A 441 -4.62 11.69 -15.28
N ASP A 442 -3.31 11.89 -15.38
CA ASP A 442 -2.35 11.08 -14.65
C ASP A 442 -2.60 11.15 -13.13
N PRO A 443 -2.39 10.04 -12.39
CA PRO A 443 -1.83 8.76 -12.84
C PRO A 443 -2.86 7.79 -13.44
N TYR A 444 -4.14 8.15 -13.52
CA TYR A 444 -5.22 7.21 -13.90
C TYR A 444 -5.35 7.02 -15.41
N LYS A 445 -4.86 7.96 -16.21
CA LYS A 445 -4.85 7.87 -17.68
C LYS A 445 -4.26 6.55 -18.16
N VAL A 446 -3.10 6.17 -17.62
CA VAL A 446 -2.37 4.94 -17.98
C VAL A 446 -3.22 3.68 -17.76
N VAL A 447 -4.10 3.70 -16.75
CA VAL A 447 -5.00 2.58 -16.47
C VAL A 447 -6.09 2.48 -17.53
N GLY A 448 -6.72 3.60 -17.88
CA GLY A 448 -7.75 3.64 -18.91
C GLY A 448 -7.22 3.18 -20.27
N ASP A 449 -6.10 3.77 -20.72
CA ASP A 449 -5.44 3.42 -21.99
C ASP A 449 -5.09 1.93 -22.05
N LEU A 450 -4.56 1.36 -20.96
CA LEU A 450 -4.24 -0.07 -20.89
C LEU A 450 -5.49 -0.94 -20.85
N TYR A 451 -6.54 -0.51 -20.15
CA TYR A 451 -7.79 -1.26 -20.05
C TYR A 451 -8.47 -1.40 -21.41
N GLU A 452 -8.62 -0.31 -22.17
CA GLU A 452 -9.18 -0.34 -23.53
C GLU A 452 -8.34 -1.23 -24.46
N ALA A 453 -7.01 -1.10 -24.40
CA ALA A 453 -6.11 -1.88 -25.24
C ALA A 453 -6.19 -3.39 -24.96
N VAL A 454 -6.30 -3.78 -23.68
CA VAL A 454 -6.44 -5.20 -23.30
C VAL A 454 -7.85 -5.70 -23.62
N GLN A 455 -8.89 -4.95 -23.27
CA GLN A 455 -10.28 -5.30 -23.55
C GLN A 455 -10.51 -5.54 -25.05
N GLY A 456 -9.98 -4.68 -25.92
CA GLY A 456 -10.15 -4.80 -27.37
C GLY A 456 -9.41 -5.99 -28.00
N LYS A 457 -8.43 -6.58 -27.32
CA LYS A 457 -7.59 -7.67 -27.87
C LYS A 457 -7.79 -9.02 -27.19
N LEU A 458 -8.20 -9.02 -25.91
CA LEU A 458 -8.19 -10.21 -25.06
C LEU A 458 -9.04 -11.35 -25.63
N HIS A 459 -10.29 -11.07 -26.00
CA HIS A 459 -11.21 -12.09 -26.49
C HIS A 459 -10.67 -12.81 -27.74
N ALA A 460 -10.27 -12.04 -28.76
CA ALA A 460 -9.71 -12.59 -30.00
C ALA A 460 -8.41 -13.38 -29.74
N ALA A 461 -7.54 -12.89 -28.87
CA ALA A 461 -6.30 -13.58 -28.50
C ALA A 461 -6.59 -14.91 -27.77
N LEU A 462 -7.60 -14.96 -26.91
CA LEU A 462 -8.01 -16.19 -26.23
C LEU A 462 -8.64 -17.21 -27.18
N LEU A 463 -9.44 -16.76 -28.16
CA LEU A 463 -9.97 -17.64 -29.20
C LEU A 463 -8.85 -18.30 -30.01
N MET A 464 -7.89 -17.51 -30.48
CA MET A 464 -6.74 -18.05 -31.25
C MET A 464 -5.94 -19.05 -30.43
N GLU A 465 -5.70 -18.76 -29.15
CA GLU A 465 -5.00 -19.68 -28.25
C GLU A 465 -5.82 -20.94 -27.96
N ARG A 466 -7.15 -20.83 -27.81
CA ARG A 466 -8.05 -21.99 -27.66
C ARG A 466 -7.99 -22.88 -28.89
N ASP A 467 -8.05 -22.31 -30.08
CA ASP A 467 -8.03 -23.06 -31.33
C ASP A 467 -6.70 -23.80 -31.51
N GLU A 468 -5.57 -23.16 -31.20
CA GLU A 468 -4.24 -23.78 -31.23
C GLU A 468 -4.14 -24.94 -30.23
N ARG A 469 -4.67 -24.76 -29.01
CA ARG A 469 -4.67 -25.81 -27.97
C ARG A 469 -5.60 -26.96 -28.29
N THR A 470 -6.71 -26.68 -28.96
CA THR A 470 -7.65 -27.70 -29.42
C THR A 470 -6.99 -28.55 -30.49
N ARG A 471 -6.31 -27.93 -31.46
CA ARG A 471 -5.51 -28.65 -32.46
C ARG A 471 -4.44 -29.54 -31.82
N TRP A 472 -3.71 -29.00 -30.86
CA TRP A 472 -2.72 -29.78 -30.11
C TRP A 472 -3.35 -30.96 -29.35
N LEU A 473 -4.50 -30.76 -28.72
CA LEU A 473 -5.21 -31.82 -28.01
C LEU A 473 -5.65 -32.93 -28.97
N ASP A 474 -6.18 -32.57 -30.14
CA ASP A 474 -6.56 -33.54 -31.18
C ASP A 474 -5.34 -34.33 -31.68
N GLU A 475 -4.18 -33.68 -31.88
CA GLU A 475 -2.91 -34.34 -32.22
C GLU A 475 -2.47 -35.33 -31.13
N VAL A 476 -2.61 -34.96 -29.86
CA VAL A 476 -2.29 -35.84 -28.72
C VAL A 476 -3.24 -37.03 -28.65
N GLU A 477 -4.54 -36.80 -28.82
CA GLU A 477 -5.56 -37.86 -28.77
C GLU A 477 -5.40 -38.85 -29.94
N GLN A 478 -5.01 -38.36 -31.12
CA GLN A 478 -4.70 -39.20 -32.29
C GLN A 478 -3.36 -39.94 -32.14
N GLY A 479 -2.32 -39.28 -31.65
CA GLY A 479 -0.95 -39.83 -31.59
C GLY A 479 -0.68 -40.73 -30.38
N LEU A 480 -1.28 -40.43 -29.23
CA LEU A 480 -1.01 -41.09 -27.94
C LEU A 480 -2.25 -41.78 -27.33
N GLY A 481 -3.44 -41.59 -27.92
CA GLY A 481 -4.71 -42.16 -27.47
C GLY A 481 -5.55 -41.21 -26.61
N PHE A 482 -6.77 -41.62 -26.22
CA PHE A 482 -7.78 -40.75 -25.60
C PHE A 482 -7.46 -40.30 -24.16
N GLU A 483 -6.62 -41.03 -23.41
CA GLU A 483 -6.21 -40.66 -22.04
C GLU A 483 -4.76 -41.07 -21.74
N PRO A 484 -3.77 -40.39 -22.36
CA PRO A 484 -2.38 -40.73 -22.15
C PRO A 484 -1.95 -40.27 -20.75
N THR A 485 -1.41 -41.19 -19.96
CA THR A 485 -0.67 -40.83 -18.75
C THR A 485 0.80 -40.61 -19.10
N ARG A 486 1.50 -39.75 -18.35
CA ARG A 486 2.95 -39.54 -18.57
C ARG A 486 3.70 -40.89 -18.52
N GLN A 487 3.38 -41.73 -17.54
CA GLN A 487 4.01 -43.04 -17.37
C GLN A 487 3.73 -43.97 -18.55
N SER A 488 2.47 -44.07 -19.00
CA SER A 488 2.11 -44.94 -20.12
C SER A 488 2.79 -44.52 -21.43
N VAL A 489 2.96 -43.21 -21.65
CA VAL A 489 3.69 -42.68 -22.82
C VAL A 489 5.18 -43.05 -22.73
N LEU A 490 5.84 -42.76 -21.61
CA LEU A 490 7.27 -43.07 -21.43
C LEU A 490 7.58 -44.56 -21.53
N GLU A 491 6.74 -45.41 -20.92
CA GLU A 491 6.86 -46.87 -21.00
C GLU A 491 6.54 -47.39 -22.40
N GLY A 492 5.57 -46.80 -23.09
CA GLY A 492 5.31 -47.07 -24.50
C GLY A 492 6.56 -46.83 -25.34
N VAL A 493 7.20 -45.67 -25.16
CA VAL A 493 8.40 -45.30 -25.91
C VAL A 493 9.56 -46.24 -25.67
N ARG A 494 9.82 -46.55 -24.40
CA ARG A 494 10.86 -47.50 -24.00
C ARG A 494 10.62 -48.89 -24.61
N ARG A 495 9.39 -49.42 -24.51
CA ARG A 495 9.05 -50.74 -25.05
C ARG A 495 9.29 -50.83 -26.56
N ALA A 496 8.97 -49.79 -27.33
CA ALA A 496 9.22 -49.81 -28.77
C ALA A 496 10.71 -49.75 -29.11
N LEU A 497 11.51 -48.95 -28.39
CA LEU A 497 12.96 -48.89 -28.56
C LEU A 497 13.62 -50.24 -28.27
N ASP A 498 13.21 -50.89 -27.17
CA ASP A 498 13.67 -52.22 -26.76
C ASP A 498 13.27 -53.29 -27.79
N ALA A 499 12.02 -53.28 -28.25
CA ALA A 499 11.52 -54.22 -29.26
C ALA A 499 12.27 -54.07 -30.59
N ALA A 500 12.51 -52.83 -31.03
CA ALA A 500 13.32 -52.58 -32.22
C ALA A 500 14.78 -53.02 -32.04
N ALA A 501 15.30 -53.06 -30.81
CA ALA A 501 16.70 -53.42 -30.55
C ALA A 501 16.85 -54.94 -30.64
N LEU A 502 15.92 -55.66 -30.01
CA LEU A 502 15.79 -57.11 -30.12
C LEU A 502 15.54 -57.55 -31.57
N GLY A 503 14.75 -56.79 -32.34
CA GLY A 503 14.50 -57.06 -33.77
C GLY A 503 15.61 -56.63 -34.72
N GLY A 504 16.70 -56.03 -34.21
CA GLY A 504 17.80 -55.53 -35.03
C GLY A 504 17.38 -54.48 -36.07
N LEU A 505 16.36 -53.68 -35.79
CA LEU A 505 15.87 -52.63 -36.69
C LEU A 505 16.75 -51.38 -36.57
N PRO A 506 17.39 -50.92 -37.67
CA PRO A 506 18.04 -49.61 -37.70
C PRO A 506 16.98 -48.51 -37.71
N GLY A 507 17.03 -47.61 -36.73
CA GLY A 507 16.10 -46.49 -36.63
C GLY A 507 16.72 -45.32 -35.86
N PRO A 508 16.16 -44.10 -35.98
CA PRO A 508 16.68 -42.89 -35.34
C PRO A 508 16.40 -42.92 -33.83
N ARG A 509 17.11 -43.79 -33.11
CA ARG A 509 16.98 -43.99 -31.66
C ARG A 509 17.31 -42.73 -30.87
N ALA A 510 18.48 -42.14 -31.11
CA ALA A 510 18.96 -41.01 -30.34
C ALA A 510 18.02 -39.79 -30.39
N PRO A 511 17.46 -39.38 -31.56
CA PRO A 511 16.43 -38.34 -31.60
C PRO A 511 15.16 -38.64 -30.81
N LEU A 512 14.70 -39.90 -30.81
CA LEU A 512 13.51 -40.31 -30.06
C LEU A 512 13.78 -40.39 -28.54
N GLU A 513 14.95 -40.87 -28.13
CA GLU A 513 15.39 -40.87 -26.74
C GLU A 513 15.52 -39.44 -26.19
N ALA A 514 16.12 -38.53 -26.97
CA ALA A 514 16.20 -37.12 -26.60
C ALA A 514 14.81 -36.49 -26.43
N ALA A 515 13.88 -36.75 -27.35
CA ALA A 515 12.51 -36.24 -27.24
C ALA A 515 11.74 -36.86 -26.05
N ARG A 516 11.99 -38.13 -25.73
CA ARG A 516 11.42 -38.80 -24.55
C ARG A 516 11.94 -38.15 -23.26
N ASP A 517 13.23 -37.87 -23.18
CA ASP A 517 13.85 -37.28 -22.00
C ASP A 517 13.41 -35.81 -21.83
N GLU A 518 13.25 -35.07 -22.92
CA GLU A 518 12.62 -33.75 -22.91
C GLU A 518 11.19 -33.81 -22.38
N PHE A 519 10.37 -34.73 -22.90
CA PHE A 519 8.98 -34.95 -22.46
C PHE A 519 8.86 -35.38 -20.99
N ALA A 520 9.81 -36.16 -20.48
CA ALA A 520 9.81 -36.60 -19.08
C ALA A 520 9.84 -35.43 -18.09
N ASN A 521 10.43 -34.30 -18.50
CA ASN A 521 10.67 -33.13 -17.67
C ASN A 521 9.59 -32.03 -17.78
N VAL A 522 8.56 -32.21 -18.60
CA VAL A 522 7.49 -31.20 -18.79
C VAL A 522 6.21 -31.54 -18.04
N HIS A 523 5.39 -30.52 -17.74
CA HIS A 523 4.11 -30.64 -17.04
C HIS A 523 2.95 -31.14 -17.93
N PHE A 524 3.16 -32.26 -18.65
CA PHE A 524 2.22 -32.83 -19.61
C PHE A 524 0.78 -32.99 -19.09
N VAL A 525 0.58 -33.64 -17.94
CA VAL A 525 -0.76 -33.89 -17.39
C VAL A 525 -1.52 -32.59 -17.11
N ALA A 526 -0.85 -31.60 -16.53
CA ALA A 526 -1.45 -30.30 -16.27
C ALA A 526 -1.81 -29.56 -17.57
N ALA A 527 -0.98 -29.70 -18.61
CA ALA A 527 -1.26 -29.10 -19.92
C ALA A 527 -2.45 -29.77 -20.62
N LEU A 528 -2.57 -31.10 -20.52
CA LEU A 528 -3.68 -31.87 -21.07
C LEU A 528 -5.01 -31.49 -20.40
N GLU A 529 -5.04 -31.47 -19.06
CA GLU A 529 -6.23 -31.06 -18.29
C GLU A 529 -6.64 -29.62 -18.59
N ALA A 530 -5.66 -28.71 -18.72
CA ALA A 530 -5.93 -27.32 -19.05
C ALA A 530 -6.48 -27.17 -20.48
N ALA A 531 -5.92 -27.87 -21.48
CA ALA A 531 -6.39 -27.82 -22.86
C ALA A 531 -7.83 -28.33 -22.98
N ARG A 532 -8.19 -29.41 -22.27
CA ARG A 532 -9.57 -29.92 -22.21
C ARG A 532 -10.55 -28.89 -21.67
N ARG A 533 -10.23 -28.25 -20.54
CA ARG A 533 -11.07 -27.17 -19.98
C ARG A 533 -11.23 -26.00 -20.94
N ILE A 534 -10.14 -25.61 -21.60
CA ILE A 534 -10.13 -24.49 -22.54
C ILE A 534 -10.96 -24.79 -23.79
N ARG A 535 -10.89 -26.03 -24.32
CA ARG A 535 -11.71 -26.49 -25.44
C ARG A 535 -13.20 -26.35 -25.14
N ASP A 536 -13.61 -26.73 -23.93
CA ASP A 536 -15.01 -26.75 -23.52
C ASP A 536 -15.52 -25.38 -23.01
N ALA A 537 -14.66 -24.36 -22.95
CA ALA A 537 -15.00 -23.05 -22.42
C ALA A 537 -15.75 -22.16 -23.44
N ASP A 538 -16.93 -21.69 -23.04
CA ASP A 538 -17.72 -20.69 -23.76
C ASP A 538 -18.39 -19.70 -22.78
N PRO A 539 -18.00 -18.41 -22.77
CA PRO A 539 -16.92 -17.80 -23.56
C PRO A 539 -15.53 -18.21 -23.03
N PRO A 540 -14.45 -18.12 -23.83
CA PRO A 540 -13.12 -18.60 -23.43
C PRO A 540 -12.56 -17.90 -22.17
N GLU A 541 -12.99 -16.67 -21.88
CA GLU A 541 -12.64 -15.95 -20.66
C GLU A 541 -13.03 -16.70 -19.37
N GLY A 542 -14.08 -17.53 -19.40
CA GLY A 542 -14.54 -18.29 -18.23
C GLY A 542 -13.46 -19.17 -17.61
N GLU A 543 -12.50 -19.62 -18.42
CA GLU A 543 -11.36 -20.46 -18.02
C GLU A 543 -10.01 -19.72 -18.08
N LEU A 544 -10.01 -18.38 -17.93
CA LEU A 544 -8.78 -17.56 -18.00
C LEU A 544 -7.60 -18.11 -17.16
N PRO A 545 -7.78 -18.55 -15.90
CA PRO A 545 -6.67 -19.11 -15.10
C PRO A 545 -6.11 -20.43 -15.65
N SER A 546 -6.86 -21.15 -16.49
CA SER A 546 -6.42 -22.39 -17.13
C SER A 546 -5.48 -22.11 -18.31
N PHE A 547 -5.52 -20.91 -18.92
CA PHE A 547 -4.66 -20.56 -20.05
C PHE A 547 -3.17 -20.59 -19.72
N ALA A 548 -2.75 -20.24 -18.50
CA ALA A 548 -1.32 -20.33 -18.17
C ALA A 548 -0.81 -21.74 -17.87
N ARG A 549 -1.70 -22.72 -17.64
CA ARG A 549 -1.33 -24.09 -17.26
C ARG A 549 -1.05 -25.02 -18.42
N ALA A 550 -1.56 -24.73 -19.63
CA ALA A 550 -1.09 -25.41 -20.83
C ALA A 550 0.21 -24.77 -21.30
N HIS A 551 1.29 -25.10 -20.57
CA HIS A 551 2.60 -24.52 -20.78
C HIS A 551 3.10 -24.83 -22.20
N ARG A 552 3.54 -23.79 -22.92
CA ARG A 552 4.15 -23.89 -24.24
C ARG A 552 5.23 -24.98 -24.35
N ASN A 553 6.11 -25.10 -23.36
CA ASN A 553 7.16 -26.12 -23.37
C ASN A 553 6.60 -27.56 -23.34
N ALA A 554 5.49 -27.78 -22.64
CA ALA A 554 4.83 -29.08 -22.61
C ALA A 554 4.18 -29.40 -23.97
N ILE A 555 3.59 -28.40 -24.62
CA ILE A 555 3.02 -28.51 -25.97
C ILE A 555 4.13 -28.87 -26.96
N GLU A 556 5.20 -28.07 -27.01
CA GLU A 556 6.33 -28.25 -27.93
C GLU A 556 7.04 -29.60 -27.73
N ALA A 557 7.33 -29.98 -26.48
CA ALA A 557 7.95 -31.27 -26.16
C ALA A 557 7.06 -32.46 -26.56
N THR A 558 5.74 -32.35 -26.36
CA THR A 558 4.79 -33.39 -26.74
C THR A 558 4.69 -33.53 -28.26
N GLN A 559 4.60 -32.42 -28.99
CA GLN A 559 4.59 -32.43 -30.46
C GLN A 559 5.89 -32.98 -31.03
N ASN A 560 7.03 -32.60 -30.44
CA ASN A 560 8.33 -33.14 -30.82
C ASN A 560 8.36 -34.66 -30.60
N LEU A 561 7.88 -35.15 -29.45
CA LEU A 561 7.80 -36.58 -29.16
C LEU A 561 6.91 -37.32 -30.16
N ILE A 562 5.69 -36.84 -30.43
CA ILE A 562 4.74 -37.46 -31.38
C ILE A 562 5.37 -37.54 -32.77
N ARG A 563 6.00 -36.47 -33.24
CA ARG A 563 6.69 -36.45 -34.54
C ARG A 563 7.83 -37.46 -34.59
N ARG A 564 8.72 -37.47 -33.59
CA ARG A 564 9.85 -38.43 -33.55
C ARG A 564 9.38 -39.87 -33.42
N TRP A 565 8.29 -40.10 -32.71
CA TRP A 565 7.63 -41.39 -32.58
C TRP A 565 7.09 -41.88 -33.92
N ALA A 566 6.37 -41.02 -34.65
CA ALA A 566 5.85 -41.34 -35.97
C ALA A 566 6.98 -41.62 -36.98
N ASP A 567 8.03 -40.79 -37.01
CA ASP A 567 9.21 -41.00 -37.86
C ASP A 567 9.86 -42.37 -37.58
N PHE A 568 10.03 -42.70 -36.29
CA PHE A 568 10.62 -43.97 -35.86
C PHE A 568 9.75 -45.17 -36.29
N LEU A 569 8.43 -45.10 -36.08
CA LEU A 569 7.51 -46.16 -36.49
C LEU A 569 7.47 -46.33 -38.01
N ALA A 570 7.39 -45.25 -38.78
CA ALA A 570 7.37 -45.31 -40.23
C ALA A 570 8.64 -45.96 -40.81
N MET A 571 9.81 -45.63 -40.24
CA MET A 571 11.08 -46.27 -40.62
C MET A 571 11.12 -47.76 -40.22
N ALA A 572 10.71 -48.08 -38.98
CA ALA A 572 10.65 -49.46 -38.51
C ALA A 572 9.70 -50.31 -39.37
N GLU A 573 8.54 -49.78 -39.74
CA GLU A 573 7.57 -50.44 -40.62
C GLU A 573 8.08 -50.61 -42.05
N ALA A 574 8.79 -49.61 -42.60
CA ALA A 574 9.40 -49.72 -43.93
C ALA A 574 10.48 -50.81 -43.95
N GLU A 575 11.31 -50.87 -42.91
CA GLU A 575 12.36 -51.89 -42.76
C GLU A 575 11.77 -53.29 -42.56
N VAL A 576 10.75 -53.44 -41.70
CA VAL A 576 10.05 -54.72 -41.52
C VAL A 576 9.41 -55.18 -42.83
N ARG A 577 8.82 -54.26 -43.60
CA ARG A 577 8.29 -54.57 -44.94
C ARG A 577 9.39 -54.99 -45.91
N ALA A 578 10.52 -54.31 -45.94
CA ALA A 578 11.67 -54.67 -46.78
C ALA A 578 12.20 -56.07 -46.44
N ARG A 579 12.45 -56.35 -45.15
CA ARG A 579 12.91 -57.68 -44.70
C ARG A 579 11.92 -58.79 -45.01
N ARG A 580 10.61 -58.52 -44.93
CA ARG A 580 9.58 -59.50 -45.33
C ARG A 580 9.60 -59.76 -46.82
N ALA A 581 9.80 -58.74 -47.66
CA ALA A 581 9.93 -58.89 -49.10
C ALA A 581 11.19 -59.71 -49.46
N ASP A 582 12.33 -59.42 -48.82
CA ASP A 582 13.58 -60.16 -49.02
C ASP A 582 13.49 -61.61 -48.53
N SER A 583 12.85 -61.86 -47.38
CA SER A 583 12.66 -63.21 -46.86
C SER A 583 11.70 -64.04 -47.74
N ALA A 584 10.63 -63.42 -48.25
CA ALA A 584 9.73 -64.06 -49.20
C ALA A 584 10.42 -64.38 -50.54
N SER A 585 11.33 -63.51 -50.99
CA SER A 585 12.18 -63.78 -52.16
C SER A 585 13.09 -64.99 -51.93
N VAL A 586 13.77 -65.06 -50.78
CA VAL A 586 14.72 -66.15 -50.47
C VAL A 586 14.01 -67.49 -50.24
N GLU A 587 12.81 -67.49 -49.65
CA GLU A 587 12.04 -68.72 -49.40
C GLU A 587 11.40 -69.26 -50.69
N VAL A 588 10.91 -68.38 -51.58
CA VAL A 588 10.42 -68.75 -52.92
C VAL A 588 11.56 -69.24 -53.81
N GLU A 589 12.73 -68.60 -53.76
CA GLU A 589 13.91 -69.02 -54.55
C GLU A 589 14.45 -70.39 -54.07
N ARG A 590 14.37 -70.67 -52.76
CA ARG A 590 14.72 -71.96 -52.17
C ARG A 590 13.71 -73.06 -52.53
N GLU A 591 12.41 -72.77 -52.55
CA GLU A 591 11.40 -73.73 -53.01
C GLU A 591 11.46 -73.98 -54.52
N THR A 592 11.74 -72.95 -55.32
CA THR A 592 11.90 -73.08 -56.78
C THR A 592 13.14 -73.92 -57.12
N THR A 593 14.24 -73.73 -56.39
CA THR A 593 15.44 -74.56 -56.53
C THR A 593 15.17 -76.01 -56.12
N ARG A 594 14.39 -76.24 -55.06
CA ARG A 594 14.00 -77.58 -54.61
C ARG A 594 13.04 -78.27 -55.60
N LEU A 595 12.07 -77.55 -56.15
CA LEU A 595 11.15 -78.07 -57.16
C LEU A 595 11.87 -78.39 -58.48
N ASN A 596 12.81 -77.54 -58.92
CA ASN A 596 13.63 -77.82 -60.10
C ASN A 596 14.55 -79.03 -59.90
N ALA A 597 15.09 -79.24 -58.69
CA ALA A 597 15.87 -80.44 -58.38
C ALA A 597 15.01 -81.72 -58.39
N VAL A 598 13.78 -81.65 -57.86
CA VAL A 598 12.83 -82.79 -57.87
C VAL A 598 12.33 -83.08 -59.29
N LEU A 599 12.04 -82.05 -60.09
CA LEU A 599 11.67 -82.20 -61.50
C LEU A 599 12.83 -82.76 -62.34
N GLY A 600 14.06 -82.33 -62.09
CA GLY A 600 15.25 -82.89 -62.74
C GLY A 600 15.46 -84.37 -62.44
N ALA A 601 15.27 -84.78 -61.18
CA ALA A 601 15.33 -86.19 -60.78
C ALA A 601 14.22 -87.03 -61.42
N LEU A 602 12.99 -86.51 -61.49
CA LEU A 602 11.86 -87.18 -62.15
C LEU A 602 12.07 -87.35 -63.67
N VAL A 603 12.67 -86.37 -64.34
CA VAL A 603 13.04 -86.47 -65.76
C VAL A 603 14.13 -87.52 -65.98
N GLN A 604 15.09 -87.61 -65.05
CA GLN A 604 16.15 -88.62 -65.10
C GLN A 604 15.61 -90.03 -64.85
N ASP A 605 14.76 -90.22 -63.84
CA ASP A 605 14.07 -91.48 -63.55
C ASP A 605 13.17 -91.93 -64.70
N LEU A 606 12.48 -90.99 -65.37
CA LEU A 606 11.68 -91.29 -66.57
C LEU A 606 12.53 -91.67 -67.78
N SER A 607 13.71 -91.08 -67.95
CA SER A 607 14.65 -91.48 -69.01
C SER A 607 15.34 -92.82 -68.77
N GLU A 608 15.43 -93.27 -67.51
CA GLU A 608 15.94 -94.60 -67.14
C GLU A 608 14.84 -95.70 -67.24
N LEU A 609 13.56 -95.30 -67.32
CA LEU A 609 12.39 -96.17 -67.47
C LEU A 609 11.95 -96.38 -68.94
N GLU A 610 12.73 -95.95 -69.93
CA GLU A 610 12.57 -96.39 -71.33
C GLU A 610 13.46 -97.62 -71.63
N PRO A 611 12.99 -98.87 -71.42
CA PRO A 611 13.53 -100.02 -72.11
C PRO A 611 13.08 -99.96 -73.59
N GLY A 612 14.04 -100.17 -74.49
CA GLY A 612 13.91 -99.85 -75.91
C GLY A 612 12.75 -100.51 -76.67
N GLY A 613 12.43 -99.89 -77.81
CA GLY A 613 11.63 -100.45 -78.90
C GLY A 613 10.21 -99.86 -78.95
N THR A 614 9.67 -99.42 -80.06
CA THR A 614 9.93 -99.78 -81.45
C THR A 614 9.29 -98.74 -82.37
N SER A 615 10.01 -98.45 -83.46
CA SER A 615 9.53 -97.81 -84.67
C SER A 615 8.36 -98.57 -85.30
N ARG A 616 7.28 -97.84 -85.64
CA ARG A 616 6.31 -98.04 -86.74
C ARG A 616 5.34 -96.84 -86.67
N ASP A 617 5.23 -95.98 -87.68
CA ASP A 617 4.63 -96.27 -88.97
C ASP A 617 5.33 -95.65 -90.20
N ALA A 618 5.39 -96.47 -91.25
CA ALA A 618 5.24 -96.05 -92.65
C ALA A 618 4.59 -97.21 -93.42
N ALA A 619 3.25 -97.16 -93.55
CA ALA A 619 2.41 -97.52 -94.72
C ALA A 619 0.95 -97.66 -94.29
#